data_AF-C4LFD9-F1
#
_entry.id   AF-C4LFD9-F1
#
_cell.length_a   1.000
_cell.length_b   1.000
_cell.length_c   1.000
_cell.angle_alpha   90.00
_cell.angle_beta   90.00
_cell.angle_gamma   90.00
#
_symmetry.space_group_name_H-M   'P 1'
#
loop_
_entity.id
_entity.type
_entity.pdbx_description
1 polymer ?
#
loop_
_entity_poly.entity_id
_entity_poly.type
_entity_poly.pdbx_seq_one_letter_code
_entity_poly.pdbx_strand_id
1 'polypeptide(L)'
;MSIYTKTGDKGTTALVGGARVKKTDLRVETYGTVDELNAMLSLASKEVKDAANQSLLEALQYQLFYLGAELATADPAATKANQRVVTADDITAMENAIDRCMAALPPVHSFVLPGTSEAGSRLHVARTIARRAERRLVELSETATIRPELLKYLNRLSDCLYALARFEDQQAHTEQIVKTVIQRYLSATTERRNALPAATAATQVVSGQLALDFSLAHRLLQQAICAANELQVPVVIALTDRHGNAILTYRMPDALLVSLELAPKKAYTAVALKAATHELSAAIQPGADLFQLEASSGGKVVTFGGGYPLYRDGHLVGGLGISGGSVEQDMRIAQAALHGLHLGKEE
;
A
#
# COMPACT_ATOMS: atom_id res chain seq x y z
N MET A 1 13.05 -20.11 -32.88
CA MET A 1 12.50 -19.43 -34.08
C MET A 1 13.31 -18.15 -34.28
N SER A 2 13.91 -17.90 -35.45
CA SER A 2 14.71 -16.68 -35.67
C SER A 2 13.80 -15.47 -35.76
N ILE A 3 14.12 -14.39 -35.04
CA ILE A 3 13.37 -13.12 -35.08
C ILE A 3 13.64 -12.37 -36.41
N TYR A 4 14.85 -12.46 -36.96
CA TYR A 4 15.21 -11.78 -38.22
C TYR A 4 15.03 -12.70 -39.42
N THR A 5 14.40 -12.18 -40.49
CA THR A 5 14.14 -12.92 -41.75
C THR A 5 14.89 -12.36 -42.97
N LYS A 6 15.53 -11.18 -42.84
CA LYS A 6 16.20 -10.43 -43.94
C LYS A 6 15.31 -10.00 -45.12
N THR A 7 14.03 -10.37 -45.11
CA THR A 7 13.07 -10.01 -46.18
C THR A 7 12.77 -8.51 -46.25
N GLY A 8 13.11 -7.75 -45.19
CA GLY A 8 12.91 -6.31 -45.12
C GLY A 8 14.14 -5.45 -45.43
N ASP A 9 15.28 -6.04 -45.80
CA ASP A 9 16.56 -5.34 -45.98
C ASP A 9 16.54 -4.39 -47.19
N LYS A 10 15.67 -4.66 -48.17
CA LYS A 10 15.43 -3.79 -49.34
C LYS A 10 14.46 -2.64 -49.07
N GLY A 11 14.18 -2.33 -47.80
CA GLY A 11 13.32 -1.20 -47.41
C GLY A 11 11.80 -1.43 -47.55
N THR A 12 11.36 -2.67 -47.73
CA THR A 12 9.94 -3.04 -47.80
C THR A 12 9.52 -3.92 -46.62
N THR A 13 8.23 -3.96 -46.31
CA THR A 13 7.64 -4.80 -45.26
C THR A 13 6.31 -5.39 -45.74
N ALA A 14 5.85 -6.45 -45.09
CA ALA A 14 4.54 -7.05 -45.36
C ALA A 14 3.50 -6.53 -44.35
N LEU A 15 2.33 -6.14 -44.85
CA LEU A 15 1.14 -5.85 -44.07
C LEU A 15 0.41 -7.14 -43.67
N VAL A 16 -0.55 -7.02 -42.76
CA VAL A 16 -1.50 -8.11 -42.48
C VAL A 16 -2.28 -8.38 -43.77
N GLY A 17 -2.31 -9.65 -44.20
CA GLY A 17 -2.84 -10.07 -45.51
C GLY A 17 -1.78 -10.25 -46.60
N GLY A 18 -0.50 -9.95 -46.33
CA GLY A 18 0.64 -10.31 -47.20
C GLY A 18 1.01 -9.27 -48.25
N ALA A 19 0.24 -8.20 -48.41
CA ALA A 19 0.59 -7.08 -49.29
C ALA A 19 1.92 -6.44 -48.85
N ARG A 20 2.83 -6.19 -49.79
CA ARG A 20 4.14 -5.58 -49.50
C ARG A 20 4.13 -4.09 -49.81
N VAL A 21 4.59 -3.29 -48.85
CA VAL A 21 4.69 -1.83 -48.94
C VAL A 21 6.09 -1.36 -48.58
N LYS A 22 6.43 -0.10 -48.90
CA LYS A 22 7.68 0.52 -48.42
C LYS A 22 7.61 0.74 -46.91
N LYS A 23 8.73 0.68 -46.20
CA LYS A 23 8.77 1.00 -44.75
C LYS A 23 8.42 2.45 -44.44
N THR A 24 8.53 3.34 -45.44
CA THR A 24 8.13 4.76 -45.35
C THR A 24 6.67 5.00 -45.77
N ASP A 25 5.90 3.95 -46.03
CA ASP A 25 4.48 4.08 -46.35
C ASP A 25 3.73 4.68 -45.16
N LEU A 26 2.77 5.57 -45.42
CA LEU A 26 2.05 6.28 -44.37
C LEU A 26 1.35 5.32 -43.41
N ARG A 27 0.81 4.19 -43.90
CA ARG A 27 0.19 3.19 -43.03
C ARG A 27 1.20 2.59 -42.05
N VAL A 28 2.43 2.35 -42.51
CA VAL A 28 3.54 1.83 -41.69
C VAL A 28 3.97 2.84 -40.65
N GLU A 29 4.11 4.10 -41.04
CA GLU A 29 4.41 5.21 -40.12
C GLU A 29 3.33 5.33 -39.04
N THR A 30 2.04 5.22 -39.40
CA THR A 30 0.93 5.37 -38.45
C THR A 30 0.93 4.27 -37.40
N TYR A 31 0.92 2.99 -37.79
CA TYR A 31 0.95 1.91 -36.77
C TYR A 31 2.30 1.83 -36.05
N GLY A 32 3.41 2.27 -36.67
CA GLY A 32 4.71 2.38 -36.04
C GLY A 32 4.73 3.46 -34.94
N THR A 33 4.07 4.59 -35.18
CA THR A 33 3.91 5.65 -34.15
C THR A 33 3.01 5.17 -33.00
N VAL A 34 2.01 4.33 -33.28
CA VAL A 34 1.18 3.67 -32.26
C VAL A 34 2.01 2.70 -31.41
N ASP A 35 2.94 1.96 -32.02
CA ASP A 35 3.86 1.08 -31.30
C ASP A 35 4.86 1.86 -30.42
N GLU A 36 5.36 3.00 -30.91
CA GLU A 36 6.18 3.93 -30.11
C GLU A 36 5.41 4.44 -28.89
N LEU A 37 4.14 4.83 -29.06
CA LEU A 37 3.27 5.20 -27.96
C LEU A 37 3.12 4.05 -26.96
N ASN A 38 2.91 2.84 -27.44
CA ASN A 38 2.73 1.65 -26.62
C ASN A 38 3.97 1.38 -25.75
N ALA A 39 5.17 1.46 -26.33
CA ALA A 39 6.43 1.35 -25.62
C ALA A 39 6.57 2.43 -24.53
N MET A 40 6.17 3.68 -24.82
CA MET A 40 6.18 4.76 -23.83
C MET A 40 5.17 4.54 -22.70
N LEU A 41 3.98 3.99 -23.00
CA LEU A 41 3.02 3.61 -21.96
C LEU A 41 3.55 2.50 -21.06
N SER A 42 4.30 1.54 -21.63
CA SER A 42 4.98 0.52 -20.84
C SER A 42 5.96 1.14 -19.84
N LEU A 43 6.74 2.14 -20.27
CA LEU A 43 7.67 2.86 -19.41
C LEU A 43 6.96 3.70 -18.34
N ALA A 44 5.85 4.36 -18.69
CA ALA A 44 5.03 5.10 -17.75
C ALA A 44 4.41 4.18 -16.69
N SER A 45 3.94 2.99 -17.08
CA SER A 45 3.29 2.02 -16.18
C SER A 45 4.17 1.58 -15.01
N LYS A 46 5.50 1.70 -15.12
CA LYS A 46 6.44 1.34 -14.05
C LYS A 46 6.57 2.38 -12.95
N GLU A 47 6.14 3.61 -13.19
CA GLU A 47 6.29 4.73 -12.25
C GLU A 47 4.97 5.20 -11.66
N VAL A 48 3.87 4.97 -12.37
CA VAL A 48 2.51 5.26 -11.90
C VAL A 48 2.26 4.51 -10.61
N LYS A 49 1.72 5.20 -9.60
CA LYS A 49 1.50 4.64 -8.26
C LYS A 49 0.05 4.25 -8.00
N ASP A 50 -0.90 4.95 -8.61
CA ASP A 50 -2.32 4.62 -8.44
C ASP A 50 -2.66 3.29 -9.12
N ALA A 51 -3.21 2.36 -8.35
CA ALA A 51 -3.51 1.01 -8.84
C ALA A 51 -4.53 1.01 -9.99
N ALA A 52 -5.54 1.89 -9.93
CA ALA A 52 -6.52 2.00 -11.01
C ALA A 52 -5.90 2.56 -12.30
N ASN A 53 -4.99 3.54 -12.17
CA ASN A 53 -4.21 4.04 -13.31
C ASN A 53 -3.29 2.96 -13.90
N GLN A 54 -2.63 2.15 -13.07
CA GLN A 54 -1.81 1.03 -13.54
C GLN A 54 -2.62 0.03 -14.35
N SER A 55 -3.75 -0.44 -13.82
CA SER A 55 -4.64 -1.38 -14.52
C SER A 55 -5.17 -0.80 -15.82
N LEU A 56 -5.52 0.49 -15.83
CA LEU A 56 -5.95 1.17 -17.06
C LEU A 56 -4.82 1.23 -18.10
N LEU A 57 -3.59 1.59 -17.70
CA LEU A 57 -2.45 1.64 -18.62
C LEU A 57 -2.11 0.27 -19.21
N GLU A 58 -2.29 -0.81 -18.46
CA GLU A 58 -2.17 -2.16 -19.00
C GLU A 58 -3.25 -2.45 -20.06
N ALA A 59 -4.50 -2.11 -19.79
CA ALA A 59 -5.59 -2.24 -20.76
C ALA A 59 -5.33 -1.41 -22.03
N LEU A 60 -4.87 -0.17 -21.88
CA LEU A 60 -4.51 0.72 -23.00
C LEU A 60 -3.40 0.12 -23.87
N GLN A 61 -2.38 -0.54 -23.29
CA GLN A 61 -1.32 -1.18 -24.06
C GLN A 61 -1.85 -2.32 -24.96
N TYR A 62 -2.75 -3.16 -24.43
CA TYR A 62 -3.41 -4.19 -25.24
C TYR A 62 -4.31 -3.60 -26.33
N GLN A 63 -5.07 -2.55 -26.00
CA GLN A 63 -5.94 -1.86 -26.96
C GLN A 63 -5.13 -1.20 -28.09
N LEU A 64 -3.99 -0.58 -27.79
CA LEU A 64 -3.08 -0.04 -28.81
C LEU A 64 -2.48 -1.14 -29.70
N PHE A 65 -2.21 -2.32 -29.13
CA PHE A 65 -1.77 -3.47 -29.93
C PHE A 65 -2.87 -3.92 -30.91
N TYR A 66 -4.13 -3.97 -30.48
CA TYR A 66 -5.26 -4.29 -31.35
C TYR A 66 -5.49 -3.22 -32.42
N LEU A 67 -5.40 -1.94 -32.04
CA LEU A 67 -5.48 -0.80 -32.95
C LEU A 67 -4.37 -0.85 -34.00
N GLY A 68 -3.13 -1.13 -33.60
CA GLY A 68 -2.00 -1.31 -34.51
C GLY A 68 -2.22 -2.46 -35.51
N ALA A 69 -2.78 -3.58 -35.06
CA ALA A 69 -3.13 -4.70 -35.92
C ALA A 69 -4.24 -4.36 -36.93
N GLU A 70 -5.24 -3.58 -36.53
CA GLU A 70 -6.29 -3.08 -37.42
C GLU A 70 -5.69 -2.13 -38.48
N LEU A 71 -4.80 -1.22 -38.08
CA LEU A 71 -4.10 -0.32 -39.00
C LEU A 71 -3.15 -1.04 -39.97
N ALA A 72 -2.52 -2.13 -39.52
CA ALA A 72 -1.66 -2.96 -40.36
C ALA A 72 -2.44 -3.79 -41.39
N THR A 73 -3.78 -3.79 -41.34
CA THR A 73 -4.66 -4.52 -42.27
C THR A 73 -5.17 -3.56 -43.36
N ALA A 74 -4.74 -3.77 -44.60
CA ALA A 74 -5.10 -2.88 -45.71
C ALA A 74 -6.50 -3.13 -46.28
N ASP A 75 -6.90 -4.40 -46.37
CA ASP A 75 -8.22 -4.82 -46.83
C ASP A 75 -9.06 -5.25 -45.63
N PRO A 76 -10.17 -4.55 -45.31
CA PRO A 76 -11.08 -4.95 -44.24
C PRO A 76 -11.58 -6.40 -44.35
N ALA A 77 -11.69 -6.95 -45.57
CA ALA A 77 -12.08 -8.35 -45.79
C ALA A 77 -11.01 -9.37 -45.35
N ALA A 78 -9.75 -8.94 -45.15
CA ALA A 78 -8.67 -9.76 -44.62
C ALA A 78 -8.66 -9.84 -43.08
N THR A 79 -9.56 -9.12 -42.40
CA THR A 79 -9.71 -9.15 -40.94
C THR A 79 -10.28 -10.50 -40.51
N LYS A 80 -9.66 -11.15 -39.52
CA LYS A 80 -10.18 -12.41 -38.97
C LYS A 80 -11.43 -12.14 -38.13
N ALA A 81 -12.44 -12.99 -38.24
CA ALA A 81 -13.72 -12.85 -37.51
C ALA A 81 -13.58 -12.75 -35.97
N ASN A 82 -12.50 -13.32 -35.39
CA ASN A 82 -12.24 -13.30 -33.94
C ASN A 82 -11.19 -12.26 -33.52
N GLN A 83 -10.80 -11.34 -34.41
CA GLN A 83 -9.83 -10.30 -34.08
C GLN A 83 -10.46 -9.31 -33.11
N ARG A 84 -9.85 -9.15 -31.92
CA ARG A 84 -10.28 -8.12 -30.97
C ARG A 84 -9.97 -6.75 -31.55
N VAL A 85 -10.93 -5.83 -31.39
CA VAL A 85 -10.85 -4.45 -31.86
C VAL A 85 -11.20 -3.52 -30.71
N VAL A 86 -10.73 -2.27 -30.81
CA VAL A 86 -11.12 -1.21 -29.87
C VAL A 86 -12.61 -0.92 -29.98
N THR A 87 -13.33 -0.82 -28.86
CA THR A 87 -14.78 -0.61 -28.83
C THR A 87 -15.16 0.76 -28.26
N ALA A 88 -16.45 1.11 -28.33
CA ALA A 88 -16.98 2.28 -27.65
C ALA A 88 -16.82 2.19 -26.11
N ASP A 89 -16.91 0.99 -25.54
CA ASP A 89 -16.72 0.78 -24.10
C ASP A 89 -15.29 1.10 -23.66
N ASP A 90 -14.29 0.81 -24.51
CA ASP A 90 -12.89 1.18 -24.25
C ASP A 90 -12.73 2.71 -24.19
N ILE A 91 -13.46 3.46 -25.02
CA ILE A 91 -13.48 4.93 -25.01
C ILE A 91 -14.16 5.44 -23.75
N THR A 92 -15.33 4.89 -23.40
CA THR A 92 -16.06 5.21 -22.16
C THR A 92 -15.20 4.96 -20.92
N ALA A 93 -14.40 3.89 -20.90
CA ALA A 93 -13.47 3.63 -19.80
C ALA A 93 -12.42 4.74 -19.62
N MET A 94 -11.91 5.30 -20.72
CA MET A 94 -11.02 6.47 -20.67
C MET A 94 -11.74 7.72 -20.18
N GLU A 95 -12.96 7.96 -20.62
CA GLU A 95 -13.78 9.10 -20.16
C GLU A 95 -14.05 9.03 -18.65
N ASN A 96 -14.44 7.87 -18.14
CA ASN A 96 -14.61 7.63 -16.71
C ASN A 96 -13.31 7.86 -15.91
N ALA A 97 -12.16 7.48 -16.49
CA ALA A 97 -10.86 7.70 -15.86
C ALA A 97 -10.48 9.18 -15.83
N ILE A 98 -10.77 9.93 -16.90
CA ILE A 98 -10.61 11.38 -16.96
C ILE A 98 -11.43 12.02 -15.85
N ASP A 99 -12.73 11.70 -15.78
CA ASP A 99 -13.64 12.27 -14.78
C ASP A 99 -13.17 11.98 -13.36
N ARG A 100 -12.78 10.73 -13.06
CA ARG A 100 -12.23 10.35 -11.74
C ARG A 100 -10.99 11.15 -11.39
N CYS A 101 -10.03 11.23 -12.30
CA CYS A 101 -8.75 11.90 -12.05
C CYS A 101 -8.95 13.41 -11.88
N MET A 102 -9.75 14.02 -12.74
CA MET A 102 -10.00 15.47 -12.71
C MET A 102 -10.83 15.90 -11.49
N ALA A 103 -11.77 15.08 -11.02
CA ALA A 103 -12.55 15.36 -9.82
C ALA A 103 -11.69 15.40 -8.54
N ALA A 104 -10.56 14.71 -8.52
CA ALA A 104 -9.62 14.70 -7.38
C ALA A 104 -8.61 15.87 -7.41
N LEU A 105 -8.63 16.70 -8.46
CA LEU A 105 -7.64 17.75 -8.67
C LEU A 105 -8.22 19.14 -8.39
N PRO A 106 -7.40 20.07 -7.89
CA PRO A 106 -7.81 21.46 -7.81
C PRO A 106 -8.03 22.04 -9.21
N PRO A 107 -9.03 22.94 -9.40
CA PRO A 107 -9.29 23.58 -10.68
C PRO A 107 -8.08 24.40 -11.12
N VAL A 108 -7.78 24.36 -12.42
CA VAL A 108 -6.69 25.14 -13.00
C VAL A 108 -7.20 25.97 -14.18
N HIS A 109 -6.85 27.25 -14.18
CA HIS A 109 -7.28 28.24 -15.18
C HIS A 109 -6.15 28.67 -16.13
N SER A 110 -4.97 28.06 -16.03
CA SER A 110 -3.79 28.34 -16.83
C SER A 110 -3.18 27.05 -17.40
N PHE A 111 -2.28 27.19 -18.37
CA PHE A 111 -1.49 26.05 -18.85
C PHE A 111 -0.59 25.52 -17.74
N VAL A 112 -0.50 24.20 -17.67
CA VAL A 112 0.35 23.49 -16.70
C VAL A 112 1.59 22.97 -17.41
N LEU A 113 2.75 23.21 -16.79
CA LEU A 113 4.00 22.64 -17.27
C LEU A 113 3.93 21.11 -17.16
N PRO A 114 4.36 20.38 -18.20
CA PRO A 114 4.22 18.94 -18.24
C PRO A 114 5.18 18.27 -17.25
N GLY A 115 4.62 17.70 -16.19
CA GLY A 115 5.31 16.82 -15.26
C GLY A 115 5.96 17.57 -14.10
N THR A 116 5.63 17.14 -12.90
CA THR A 116 6.32 17.51 -11.65
C THR A 116 6.82 16.28 -10.87
N SER A 117 6.48 15.10 -11.37
CA SER A 117 6.89 13.77 -10.92
C SER A 117 7.38 12.94 -12.10
N GLU A 118 8.10 11.85 -11.82
CA GLU A 118 8.57 10.92 -12.85
C GLU A 118 7.39 10.30 -13.64
N ALA A 119 6.37 9.84 -12.92
CA ALA A 119 5.15 9.28 -13.51
C ALA A 119 4.42 10.31 -14.39
N GLY A 120 4.16 11.50 -13.86
CA GLY A 120 3.50 12.59 -14.60
C GLY A 120 4.28 13.01 -15.84
N SER A 121 5.60 13.12 -15.73
CA SER A 121 6.48 13.47 -16.86
C SER A 121 6.41 12.44 -17.98
N ARG A 122 6.51 11.15 -17.65
CA ARG A 122 6.40 10.06 -18.64
C ARG A 122 5.03 10.01 -19.31
N LEU A 123 3.95 10.21 -18.55
CA LEU A 123 2.59 10.28 -19.09
C LEU A 123 2.41 11.49 -20.03
N HIS A 124 3.01 12.64 -19.71
CA HIS A 124 2.98 13.78 -20.62
C HIS A 124 3.78 13.56 -21.90
N VAL A 125 4.90 12.82 -21.85
CA VAL A 125 5.61 12.40 -23.07
C VAL A 125 4.70 11.49 -23.90
N ALA A 126 4.12 10.45 -23.29
CA ALA A 126 3.18 9.55 -23.97
C ALA A 126 2.01 10.32 -24.62
N ARG A 127 1.44 11.31 -23.91
CA ARG A 127 0.40 12.20 -24.45
C ARG A 127 0.83 12.91 -25.74
N THR A 128 2.08 13.40 -25.81
CA THR A 128 2.56 14.04 -27.04
C THR A 128 2.73 13.07 -28.20
N ILE A 129 3.13 11.83 -27.92
CA ILE A 129 3.23 10.75 -28.91
C ILE A 129 1.84 10.31 -29.36
N ALA A 130 0.86 10.23 -28.45
CA ALA A 130 -0.54 9.94 -28.79
C ALA A 130 -1.10 10.98 -29.78
N ARG A 131 -0.84 12.26 -29.54
CA ARG A 131 -1.21 13.34 -30.48
C ARG A 131 -0.44 13.24 -31.81
N ARG A 132 0.80 12.72 -31.81
CA ARG A 132 1.55 12.47 -33.05
C ARG A 132 0.93 11.30 -33.83
N ALA A 133 0.58 10.21 -33.18
CA ALA A 133 -0.13 9.08 -33.76
C ALA A 133 -1.49 9.51 -34.32
N GLU A 134 -2.24 10.34 -33.59
CA GLU A 134 -3.52 10.91 -34.04
C GLU A 134 -3.35 11.69 -35.35
N ARG A 135 -2.35 12.56 -35.48
CA ARG A 135 -2.09 13.30 -36.72
C ARG A 135 -1.78 12.37 -37.90
N ARG A 136 -1.00 11.31 -37.68
CA ARG A 136 -0.70 10.31 -38.71
C ARG A 136 -1.92 9.49 -39.10
N LEU A 137 -2.80 9.21 -38.13
CA LEU A 137 -4.06 8.52 -38.40
C LEU A 137 -5.02 9.39 -39.21
N VAL A 138 -5.10 10.69 -38.90
CA VAL A 138 -5.89 11.66 -39.68
C VAL A 138 -5.39 11.71 -41.12
N GLU A 139 -4.07 11.87 -41.32
CA GLU A 139 -3.46 11.87 -42.67
C GLU A 139 -3.75 10.56 -43.43
N LEU A 140 -3.68 9.41 -42.74
CA LEU A 140 -4.01 8.12 -43.35
C LEU A 140 -5.50 8.02 -43.73
N SER A 141 -6.39 8.60 -42.92
CA SER A 141 -7.84 8.55 -43.16
C SER A 141 -8.29 9.33 -44.40
N GLU A 142 -7.46 10.24 -44.92
CA GLU A 142 -7.71 10.95 -46.17
C GLU A 142 -7.53 10.04 -47.41
N THR A 143 -6.74 8.98 -47.29
CA THR A 143 -6.34 8.10 -48.40
C THR A 143 -6.76 6.64 -48.23
N ALA A 144 -7.23 6.26 -47.04
CA ALA A 144 -7.68 4.90 -46.73
C ALA A 144 -8.96 4.93 -45.89
N THR A 145 -9.82 3.93 -46.11
CA THR A 145 -10.99 3.72 -45.25
C THR A 145 -10.54 3.27 -43.87
N ILE A 146 -10.80 4.10 -42.87
CA ILE A 146 -10.48 3.84 -41.45
C ILE A 146 -11.77 3.87 -40.64
N ARG A 147 -11.85 2.99 -39.65
CA ARG A 147 -12.99 2.93 -38.74
C ARG A 147 -13.03 4.16 -37.81
N PRO A 148 -14.19 4.87 -37.70
CA PRO A 148 -14.27 6.13 -36.95
C PRO A 148 -13.87 6.04 -35.47
N GLU A 149 -14.06 4.87 -34.85
CA GLU A 149 -13.70 4.62 -33.46
C GLU A 149 -12.21 4.81 -33.19
N LEU A 150 -11.31 4.58 -34.17
CA LEU A 150 -9.87 4.70 -33.98
C LEU A 150 -9.45 6.17 -33.82
N LEU A 151 -10.08 7.07 -34.59
CA LEU A 151 -9.87 8.50 -34.48
C LEU A 151 -10.36 9.01 -33.12
N LYS A 152 -11.57 8.60 -32.70
CA LYS A 152 -12.12 8.95 -31.38
C LYS A 152 -11.24 8.42 -30.25
N TYR A 153 -10.74 7.19 -30.38
CA TYR A 153 -9.91 6.56 -29.37
C TYR A 153 -8.59 7.29 -29.16
N LEU A 154 -7.81 7.59 -30.23
CA LEU A 154 -6.54 8.31 -30.08
C LEU A 154 -6.74 9.75 -29.57
N ASN A 155 -7.80 10.42 -30.01
CA ASN A 155 -8.17 11.74 -29.51
C ASN A 155 -8.40 11.70 -27.99
N ARG A 156 -9.28 10.80 -27.53
CA ARG A 156 -9.64 10.64 -26.12
C ARG A 156 -8.47 10.13 -25.28
N LEU A 157 -7.61 9.28 -25.83
CA LEU A 157 -6.41 8.79 -25.17
C LEU A 157 -5.48 9.94 -24.78
N SER A 158 -5.34 10.96 -25.63
CA SER A 158 -4.49 12.11 -25.28
C SER A 158 -5.02 12.91 -24.09
N ASP A 159 -6.33 13.07 -23.96
CA ASP A 159 -6.97 13.69 -22.79
C ASP A 159 -6.83 12.82 -21.54
N CYS A 160 -7.02 11.50 -21.68
CA CYS A 160 -6.84 10.53 -20.62
C CYS A 160 -5.43 10.61 -20.04
N LEU A 161 -4.40 10.53 -20.89
CA LEU A 161 -3.00 10.62 -20.47
C LEU A 161 -2.68 11.97 -19.80
N TYR A 162 -3.32 13.06 -20.20
CA TYR A 162 -3.21 14.34 -19.50
C TYR A 162 -3.81 14.29 -18.08
N ALA A 163 -5.02 13.75 -17.94
CA ALA A 163 -5.69 13.62 -16.65
C ALA A 163 -4.90 12.70 -15.69
N LEU A 164 -4.41 11.56 -16.19
CA LEU A 164 -3.56 10.65 -15.43
C LEU A 164 -2.27 11.33 -14.97
N ALA A 165 -1.59 12.07 -15.87
CA ALA A 165 -0.35 12.76 -15.53
C ALA A 165 -0.54 13.76 -14.38
N ARG A 166 -1.59 14.57 -14.46
CA ARG A 166 -1.94 15.56 -13.44
C ARG A 166 -2.30 14.91 -12.11
N PHE A 167 -3.00 13.79 -12.13
CA PHE A 167 -3.34 13.02 -10.93
C PHE A 167 -2.08 12.47 -10.24
N GLU A 168 -1.20 11.82 -10.99
CA GLU A 168 0.06 11.27 -10.43
C GLU A 168 0.96 12.36 -9.88
N ASP A 169 1.04 13.52 -10.55
CA ASP A 169 1.75 14.70 -10.05
C ASP A 169 1.20 15.17 -8.70
N GLN A 170 -0.13 15.26 -8.56
CA GLN A 170 -0.77 15.66 -7.30
C GLN A 170 -0.52 14.64 -6.18
N GLN A 171 -0.58 13.34 -6.49
CA GLN A 171 -0.31 12.28 -5.53
C GLN A 171 1.14 12.32 -5.04
N ALA A 172 2.09 12.48 -5.96
CA ALA A 172 3.51 12.62 -5.62
C ALA A 172 3.76 13.88 -4.77
N HIS A 173 3.12 15.00 -5.10
CA HIS A 173 3.22 16.23 -4.33
C HIS A 173 2.68 16.06 -2.90
N THR A 174 1.52 15.43 -2.76
CA THR A 174 0.89 15.15 -1.46
C THR A 174 1.78 14.25 -0.60
N GLU A 175 2.33 13.19 -1.19
CA GLU A 175 3.27 12.29 -0.51
C GLU A 175 4.52 13.03 -0.03
N GLN A 176 5.06 13.96 -0.83
CA GLN A 176 6.22 14.76 -0.46
C GLN A 176 5.93 15.72 0.70
N ILE A 177 4.75 16.34 0.72
CA ILE A 177 4.31 17.18 1.83
C ILE A 177 4.22 16.35 3.10
N VAL A 178 3.57 15.18 3.05
CA VAL A 178 3.42 14.29 4.21
C VAL A 178 4.78 13.89 4.76
N LYS A 179 5.73 13.47 3.91
CA LYS A 179 7.11 13.15 4.32
C LYS A 179 7.79 14.34 4.99
N THR A 180 7.66 15.53 4.42
CA THR A 180 8.26 16.76 4.96
C THR A 180 7.68 17.12 6.32
N VAL A 181 6.36 17.02 6.49
CA VAL A 181 5.67 17.29 7.76
C VAL A 181 6.10 16.30 8.84
N ILE A 182 6.14 15.00 8.51
CA ILE A 182 6.61 13.96 9.44
C ILE A 182 8.05 14.24 9.86
N GLN A 183 8.94 14.54 8.91
CA GLN A 183 10.34 14.85 9.21
C GLN A 183 10.47 16.09 10.12
N ARG A 184 9.72 17.15 9.86
CA ARG A 184 9.70 18.36 10.71
C ARG A 184 9.17 18.06 12.10
N TYR A 185 8.09 17.28 12.21
CA TYR A 185 7.51 16.89 13.50
C TYR A 185 8.51 16.07 14.33
N LEU A 186 9.17 15.08 13.70
CA LEU A 186 10.19 14.27 14.37
C LEU A 186 11.38 15.13 14.80
N SER A 187 11.86 16.02 13.93
CA SER A 187 12.98 16.92 14.27
C SER A 187 12.63 17.84 15.43
N ALA A 188 11.45 18.48 15.42
CA ALA A 188 11.02 19.39 16.48
C ALA A 188 10.75 18.67 17.82
N THR A 189 10.29 17.42 17.79
CA THR A 189 10.10 16.62 19.00
C THR A 189 11.43 16.12 19.56
N THR A 190 12.40 15.77 18.71
CA THR A 190 13.77 15.46 19.12
C THR A 190 14.49 16.68 19.67
N GLU A 191 14.38 17.85 19.03
CA GLU A 191 14.96 19.11 19.51
C GLU A 191 14.34 19.57 20.83
N ARG A 192 13.01 19.49 21.00
CA ARG A 192 12.36 19.75 22.30
C ARG A 192 12.84 18.80 23.39
N ARG A 193 13.07 17.52 23.05
CA ARG A 193 13.65 16.55 23.99
C ARG A 193 15.08 16.93 24.41
N ASN A 194 15.83 17.59 23.53
CA ASN A 194 17.20 18.04 23.77
C ASN A 194 17.30 19.46 24.39
N ALA A 195 16.28 20.31 24.26
CA ALA A 195 16.27 21.72 24.70
C ALA A 195 15.64 21.95 26.09
N LEU A 196 15.10 20.91 26.74
CA LEU A 196 14.76 20.97 28.17
C LEU A 196 16.06 21.14 28.98
N PRO A 197 16.11 22.06 29.97
CA PRO A 197 17.30 22.22 30.79
C PRO A 197 17.65 20.89 31.45
N ALA A 198 18.94 20.55 31.43
CA ALA A 198 19.49 19.35 32.04
C ALA A 198 19.20 19.33 33.55
N ALA A 199 18.02 18.86 33.92
CA ALA A 199 17.79 18.29 35.24
C ALA A 199 18.66 17.02 35.31
N THR A 200 19.88 17.20 35.80
CA THR A 200 20.87 16.17 36.15
C THR A 200 21.20 15.19 35.02
N ALA A 201 22.29 15.49 34.31
CA ALA A 201 22.90 14.71 33.24
C ALA A 201 23.54 13.37 33.69
N ALA A 202 22.90 12.63 34.61
CA ALA A 202 23.36 11.32 35.07
C ALA A 202 22.50 10.14 34.56
N THR A 203 21.35 10.38 33.91
CA THR A 203 20.36 9.30 33.70
C THR A 203 19.92 9.06 32.25
N GLN A 204 20.46 9.77 31.25
CA GLN A 204 19.81 9.89 29.94
C GLN A 204 20.42 9.12 28.74
N VAL A 205 21.35 8.17 28.96
CA VAL A 205 21.80 7.27 27.89
C VAL A 205 21.00 5.95 27.85
N VAL A 206 20.23 5.64 28.90
CA VAL A 206 19.61 4.33 29.09
C VAL A 206 18.19 4.25 28.46
N SER A 207 17.46 5.36 28.33
CA SER A 207 16.01 5.30 28.07
C SER A 207 15.57 4.92 26.63
N GLY A 208 16.47 4.90 25.64
CA GLY A 208 16.14 4.56 24.25
C GLY A 208 16.20 3.05 23.97
N GLN A 209 17.07 2.33 24.69
CA GLN A 209 17.26 0.87 24.54
C GLN A 209 16.32 0.04 25.42
N LEU A 210 15.63 0.67 26.38
CA LEU A 210 14.70 0.01 27.32
C LEU A 210 13.21 0.31 27.04
N ALA A 211 12.85 0.91 25.90
CA ALA A 211 11.44 1.06 25.54
C ALA A 211 10.92 -0.19 24.83
N LEU A 212 9.63 -0.51 24.99
CA LEU A 212 8.95 -1.52 24.17
C LEU A 212 8.78 -0.97 22.75
N ASP A 213 9.79 -1.16 21.90
CA ASP A 213 9.76 -0.74 20.51
C ASP A 213 8.87 -1.63 19.63
N PHE A 214 8.61 -1.20 18.40
CA PHE A 214 7.78 -1.94 17.46
C PHE A 214 8.30 -3.36 17.17
N SER A 215 9.62 -3.53 17.06
CA SER A 215 10.25 -4.82 16.77
C SER A 215 10.07 -5.83 17.89
N LEU A 216 10.16 -5.39 19.16
CA LEU A 216 9.89 -6.23 20.32
C LEU A 216 8.39 -6.52 20.47
N ALA A 217 7.53 -5.51 20.32
CA ALA A 217 6.09 -5.68 20.37
C ALA A 217 5.58 -6.65 19.29
N HIS A 218 6.12 -6.56 18.07
CA HIS A 218 5.78 -7.46 16.97
C HIS A 218 6.24 -8.90 17.25
N ARG A 219 7.42 -9.11 17.83
CA ARG A 219 7.90 -10.46 18.22
C ARG A 219 7.03 -11.09 19.30
N LEU A 220 6.67 -10.32 20.34
CA LEU A 220 5.75 -10.76 21.40
C LEU A 220 4.40 -11.20 20.81
N LEU A 221 3.85 -10.40 19.90
CA LEU A 221 2.61 -10.72 19.21
C LEU A 221 2.72 -12.03 18.40
N GLN A 222 3.77 -12.17 17.58
CA GLN A 222 3.96 -13.37 16.76
C GLN A 222 4.12 -14.63 17.61
N GLN A 223 4.93 -14.58 18.68
CA GLN A 223 5.11 -15.73 19.56
C GLN A 223 3.82 -16.09 20.31
N ALA A 224 3.05 -15.10 20.77
CA ALA A 224 1.75 -15.34 21.37
C ALA A 224 0.74 -15.97 20.39
N ILE A 225 0.72 -15.52 19.12
CA ILE A 225 -0.12 -16.11 18.07
C ILE A 225 0.29 -17.56 17.80
N CYS A 226 1.59 -17.85 17.70
CA CYS A 226 2.09 -19.22 17.52
C CYS A 226 1.67 -20.13 18.67
N ALA A 227 1.89 -19.71 19.92
CA ALA A 227 1.51 -20.50 21.10
C ALA A 227 -0.01 -20.70 21.21
N ALA A 228 -0.81 -19.68 20.86
CA ALA A 228 -2.27 -19.79 20.83
C ALA A 228 -2.75 -20.78 19.76
N ASN A 229 -2.13 -20.79 18.58
CA ASN A 229 -2.42 -21.75 17.52
C ASN A 229 -2.03 -23.19 17.91
N GLU A 230 -0.89 -23.38 18.57
CA GLU A 230 -0.45 -24.69 19.07
C GLU A 230 -1.43 -25.28 20.10
N LEU A 231 -1.98 -24.43 20.96
CA LEU A 231 -3.01 -24.84 21.94
C LEU A 231 -4.42 -24.90 21.34
N GLN A 232 -4.59 -24.48 20.09
CA GLN A 232 -5.88 -24.37 19.40
C GLN A 232 -6.91 -23.51 20.17
N VAL A 233 -6.43 -22.42 20.79
CA VAL A 233 -7.28 -21.50 21.55
C VAL A 233 -7.18 -20.11 20.93
N PRO A 234 -8.25 -19.57 20.33
CA PRO A 234 -8.25 -18.21 19.83
C PRO A 234 -8.31 -17.20 20.99
N VAL A 235 -7.37 -16.26 21.01
CA VAL A 235 -7.21 -15.28 22.09
C VAL A 235 -7.16 -13.83 21.59
N VAL A 236 -7.34 -12.90 22.51
CA VAL A 236 -6.96 -11.49 22.38
C VAL A 236 -5.62 -11.28 23.07
N ILE A 237 -4.72 -10.59 22.37
CA ILE A 237 -3.37 -10.25 22.80
C ILE A 237 -3.31 -8.72 22.92
N ALA A 238 -2.98 -8.22 24.11
CA ALA A 238 -2.85 -6.80 24.38
C ALA A 238 -1.46 -6.47 24.93
N LEU A 239 -0.89 -5.37 24.45
CA LEU A 239 0.39 -4.83 24.88
C LEU A 239 0.21 -3.39 25.35
N THR A 240 0.83 -3.05 26.46
CA THR A 240 0.86 -1.70 27.04
C THR A 240 2.30 -1.22 27.25
N ASP A 241 2.51 0.09 27.20
CA ASP A 241 3.77 0.70 27.59
C ASP A 241 3.96 0.66 29.12
N ARG A 242 5.14 1.04 29.61
CA ARG A 242 5.43 1.12 31.06
C ARG A 242 4.54 2.08 31.85
N HIS A 243 3.75 2.91 31.18
CA HIS A 243 2.80 3.84 31.78
C HIS A 243 1.36 3.30 31.73
N GLY A 244 1.15 2.10 31.19
CA GLY A 244 -0.14 1.44 31.09
C GLY A 244 -0.96 1.90 29.87
N ASN A 245 -0.37 2.66 28.93
CA ASN A 245 -1.05 3.07 27.71
C ASN A 245 -1.04 1.93 26.69
N ALA A 246 -2.14 1.73 25.97
CA ALA A 246 -2.23 0.71 24.94
C ALA A 246 -1.24 1.01 23.79
N ILE A 247 -0.43 -0.01 23.45
CA ILE A 247 0.42 0.00 22.25
C ILE A 247 -0.28 -0.76 21.12
N LEU A 248 -0.80 -1.95 21.43
CA LEU A 248 -1.44 -2.82 20.46
C LEU A 248 -2.48 -3.70 21.16
N THR A 249 -3.60 -3.96 20.48
CA THR A 249 -4.53 -5.03 20.81
C THR A 249 -4.88 -5.78 19.53
N TYR A 250 -4.68 -7.09 19.53
CA TYR A 250 -4.98 -7.96 18.41
C TYR A 250 -5.95 -9.06 18.84
N ARG A 251 -7.01 -9.26 18.07
CA ARG A 251 -8.02 -10.30 18.29
C ARG A 251 -7.84 -11.36 17.22
N MET A 252 -7.56 -12.60 17.61
CA MET A 252 -7.62 -13.72 16.68
C MET A 252 -9.06 -13.93 16.18
N PRO A 253 -9.25 -14.52 14.97
CA PRO A 253 -10.55 -15.03 14.56
C PRO A 253 -11.14 -15.92 15.65
N ASP A 254 -12.46 -15.82 15.88
CA ASP A 254 -13.23 -16.64 16.83
C ASP A 254 -12.87 -16.52 18.32
N ALA A 255 -12.00 -15.59 18.70
CA ALA A 255 -11.74 -15.28 20.11
C ALA A 255 -12.99 -14.69 20.79
N LEU A 256 -13.23 -15.07 22.04
CA LEU A 256 -14.37 -14.58 22.84
C LEU A 256 -14.39 -13.05 22.90
N LEU A 257 -15.55 -12.42 22.65
CA LEU A 257 -15.66 -10.95 22.59
C LEU A 257 -15.33 -10.26 23.91
N VAL A 258 -15.63 -10.90 25.05
CA VAL A 258 -15.28 -10.38 26.39
C VAL A 258 -13.76 -10.19 26.54
N SER A 259 -12.96 -10.95 25.81
CA SER A 259 -11.50 -10.85 25.84
C SER A 259 -10.96 -9.53 25.29
N LEU A 260 -11.73 -8.80 24.48
CA LEU A 260 -11.37 -7.45 24.01
C LEU A 260 -11.30 -6.45 25.16
N GLU A 261 -12.02 -6.70 26.25
CA GLU A 261 -11.96 -5.89 27.46
C GLU A 261 -10.97 -6.46 28.47
N LEU A 262 -10.94 -7.79 28.63
CA LEU A 262 -10.11 -8.44 29.65
C LEU A 262 -8.61 -8.44 29.33
N ALA A 263 -8.19 -8.69 28.09
CA ALA A 263 -6.76 -8.71 27.75
C ALA A 263 -6.09 -7.34 27.99
N PRO A 264 -6.66 -6.20 27.55
CA PRO A 264 -6.10 -4.89 27.89
C PRO A 264 -6.05 -4.62 29.39
N LYS A 265 -7.08 -4.99 30.16
CA LYS A 265 -7.09 -4.82 31.62
C LYS A 265 -6.04 -5.68 32.31
N LYS A 266 -5.80 -6.91 31.84
CA LYS A 266 -4.73 -7.78 32.34
C LYS A 266 -3.35 -7.16 32.09
N ALA A 267 -3.11 -6.64 30.89
CA ALA A 267 -1.85 -5.95 30.54
C ALA A 267 -1.64 -4.70 31.41
N TYR A 268 -2.68 -3.86 31.54
CA TYR A 268 -2.67 -2.67 32.39
C TYR A 268 -2.41 -3.02 33.86
N THR A 269 -3.09 -4.04 34.38
CA THR A 269 -2.94 -4.48 35.77
C THR A 269 -1.50 -4.89 36.06
N ALA A 270 -0.89 -5.62 35.13
CA ALA A 270 0.49 -6.06 35.28
C ALA A 270 1.47 -4.89 35.41
N VAL A 271 1.24 -3.80 34.67
CA VAL A 271 2.02 -2.55 34.77
C VAL A 271 1.69 -1.80 36.07
N ALA A 272 0.41 -1.62 36.36
CA ALA A 272 -0.06 -0.81 37.49
C ALA A 272 0.37 -1.39 38.85
N LEU A 273 0.33 -2.72 38.99
CA LEU A 273 0.66 -3.43 40.21
C LEU A 273 2.05 -4.07 40.18
N LYS A 274 2.76 -3.97 39.05
CA LYS A 274 4.12 -4.49 38.87
C LYS A 274 4.27 -5.99 39.19
N ALA A 275 3.18 -6.73 39.00
CA ALA A 275 3.02 -8.14 39.39
C ALA A 275 2.21 -8.87 38.31
N ALA A 276 2.40 -10.18 38.18
CA ALA A 276 1.57 -10.95 37.26
C ALA A 276 0.14 -11.07 37.83
N THR A 277 -0.87 -11.03 36.97
CA THR A 277 -2.27 -10.89 37.44
C THR A 277 -2.75 -12.08 38.27
N HIS A 278 -2.14 -13.27 38.09
CA HIS A 278 -2.46 -14.47 38.87
C HIS A 278 -1.91 -14.42 40.31
N GLU A 279 -0.82 -13.68 40.56
CA GLU A 279 -0.21 -13.53 41.89
C GLU A 279 -1.11 -12.75 42.85
N LEU A 280 -2.04 -11.96 42.31
CA LEU A 280 -2.95 -11.10 43.07
C LEU A 280 -4.18 -11.86 43.61
N SER A 281 -4.45 -13.06 43.11
CA SER A 281 -5.67 -13.81 43.44
C SER A 281 -5.82 -14.11 44.94
N ALA A 282 -4.71 -14.35 45.65
CA ALA A 282 -4.75 -14.60 47.10
C ALA A 282 -5.03 -13.32 47.91
N ALA A 283 -4.51 -12.17 47.48
CA ALA A 283 -4.60 -10.90 48.19
C ALA A 283 -6.00 -10.26 48.10
N ILE A 284 -6.82 -10.71 47.15
CA ILE A 284 -8.17 -10.17 46.89
C ILE A 284 -9.30 -11.08 47.40
N GLN A 285 -8.98 -12.14 48.15
CA GLN A 285 -10.00 -13.01 48.75
C GLN A 285 -10.74 -12.29 49.90
N PRO A 286 -11.99 -12.68 50.22
CA PRO A 286 -12.70 -12.16 51.39
C PRO A 286 -11.85 -12.26 52.67
N GLY A 287 -11.58 -11.12 53.30
CA GLY A 287 -10.76 -11.02 54.52
C GLY A 287 -9.27 -10.75 54.29
N ALA A 288 -8.80 -10.68 53.05
CA ALA A 288 -7.43 -10.26 52.72
C ALA A 288 -7.32 -8.73 52.48
N ASP A 289 -6.09 -8.21 52.53
CA ASP A 289 -5.79 -6.77 52.53
C ASP A 289 -6.28 -6.01 51.28
N LEU A 290 -6.39 -6.68 50.13
CA LEU A 290 -6.81 -6.09 48.86
C LEU A 290 -8.20 -6.56 48.41
N PHE A 291 -9.02 -7.08 49.33
CA PHE A 291 -10.41 -7.43 49.03
C PHE A 291 -11.14 -6.24 48.38
N GLN A 292 -11.86 -6.50 47.28
CA GLN A 292 -12.53 -5.48 46.44
C GLN A 292 -11.62 -4.55 45.62
N LEU A 293 -10.35 -4.89 45.39
CA LEU A 293 -9.46 -4.10 44.53
C LEU A 293 -10.05 -3.84 43.12
N GLU A 294 -10.66 -4.85 42.51
CA GLU A 294 -11.26 -4.73 41.17
C GLU A 294 -12.39 -3.69 41.17
N ALA A 295 -13.28 -3.73 42.17
CA ALA A 295 -14.40 -2.79 42.32
C ALA A 295 -13.93 -1.36 42.64
N SER A 296 -12.99 -1.22 43.58
CA SER A 296 -12.43 0.09 43.99
C SER A 296 -11.62 0.76 42.87
N SER A 297 -11.05 -0.02 41.95
CA SER A 297 -10.37 0.48 40.75
C SER A 297 -11.31 0.96 39.62
N GLY A 298 -12.64 0.91 39.83
CA GLY A 298 -13.63 1.16 38.78
C GLY A 298 -13.58 0.11 37.67
N GLY A 299 -13.23 -1.13 38.01
CA GLY A 299 -13.12 -2.25 37.06
C GLY A 299 -11.95 -2.14 36.08
N LYS A 300 -10.95 -1.29 36.36
CA LYS A 300 -9.75 -1.14 35.52
C LYS A 300 -8.73 -2.26 35.74
N VAL A 301 -8.74 -2.87 36.93
CA VAL A 301 -7.83 -3.94 37.33
C VAL A 301 -8.51 -5.30 37.19
N VAL A 302 -7.74 -6.32 36.81
CA VAL A 302 -8.15 -7.73 36.69
C VAL A 302 -7.17 -8.60 37.47
N THR A 303 -7.66 -9.38 38.43
CA THR A 303 -6.81 -10.16 39.36
C THR A 303 -6.82 -11.67 39.11
N PHE A 304 -7.05 -12.08 37.86
CA PHE A 304 -6.90 -13.46 37.42
C PHE A 304 -5.92 -13.56 36.24
N GLY A 305 -5.30 -14.74 36.08
CA GLY A 305 -4.12 -14.96 35.26
C GLY A 305 -4.25 -14.64 33.76
N GLY A 306 -3.09 -14.38 33.15
CA GLY A 306 -2.95 -14.01 31.74
C GLY A 306 -2.30 -12.64 31.52
N GLY A 307 -2.07 -11.84 32.58
CA GLY A 307 -1.32 -10.60 32.53
C GLY A 307 0.08 -10.73 33.14
N TYR A 308 1.11 -10.22 32.45
CA TYR A 308 2.50 -10.28 32.89
C TYR A 308 3.22 -8.94 32.68
N PRO A 309 3.98 -8.47 33.69
CA PRO A 309 4.80 -7.28 33.53
C PRO A 309 6.04 -7.63 32.71
N LEU A 310 6.41 -6.74 31.80
CA LEU A 310 7.58 -6.90 30.94
C LEU A 310 8.74 -6.12 31.54
N TYR A 311 9.79 -6.82 31.96
CA TYR A 311 11.01 -6.22 32.50
C TYR A 311 12.18 -6.48 31.57
N ARG A 312 13.03 -5.48 31.32
CA ARG A 312 14.32 -5.63 30.64
C ARG A 312 15.38 -4.95 31.49
N ASP A 313 16.47 -5.66 31.77
CA ASP A 313 17.59 -5.16 32.59
C ASP A 313 17.10 -4.56 33.92
N GLY A 314 16.17 -5.24 34.60
CA GLY A 314 15.56 -4.79 35.86
C GLY A 314 14.54 -3.65 35.76
N HIS A 315 14.28 -3.09 34.58
CA HIS A 315 13.34 -1.98 34.40
C HIS A 315 12.04 -2.43 33.75
N LEU A 316 10.91 -1.92 34.26
CA LEU A 316 9.59 -2.16 33.67
C LEU A 316 9.47 -1.42 32.32
N VAL A 317 9.23 -2.17 31.25
CA VAL A 317 9.13 -1.65 29.88
C VAL A 317 7.69 -1.69 29.33
N GLY A 318 6.81 -2.51 29.92
CA GLY A 318 5.42 -2.61 29.50
C GLY A 318 4.66 -3.75 30.19
N GLY A 319 3.49 -4.09 29.65
CA GLY A 319 2.67 -5.21 30.12
C GLY A 319 2.08 -5.98 28.96
N LEU A 320 2.04 -7.31 29.10
CA LEU A 320 1.37 -8.25 28.20
C LEU A 320 0.09 -8.76 28.85
N GLY A 321 -0.99 -8.85 28.08
CA GLY A 321 -2.26 -9.44 28.50
C GLY A 321 -2.80 -10.39 27.45
N ILE A 322 -3.11 -11.62 27.86
CA ILE A 322 -3.75 -12.67 27.05
C ILE A 322 -5.13 -12.99 27.64
N SER A 323 -6.13 -13.09 26.78
CA SER A 323 -7.47 -13.52 27.17
C SER A 323 -8.18 -14.28 26.06
N GLY A 324 -8.72 -15.46 26.35
CA GLY A 324 -9.62 -16.18 25.43
C GLY A 324 -9.81 -17.65 25.76
N GLY A 325 -8.87 -18.25 26.47
CA GLY A 325 -8.98 -19.62 26.98
C GLY A 325 -9.31 -19.70 28.47
N SER A 326 -8.97 -20.85 29.06
CA SER A 326 -8.88 -20.95 30.52
C SER A 326 -7.74 -20.07 31.05
N VAL A 327 -7.77 -19.74 32.33
CA VAL A 327 -6.70 -18.97 33.00
C VAL A 327 -5.34 -19.62 32.79
N GLU A 328 -5.29 -20.96 32.84
CA GLU A 328 -4.06 -21.72 32.62
C GLU A 328 -3.56 -21.62 31.18
N GLN A 329 -4.46 -21.70 30.19
CA GLN A 329 -4.10 -21.54 28.78
C GLN A 329 -3.59 -20.13 28.49
N ASP A 330 -4.29 -19.10 28.98
CA ASP A 330 -3.87 -17.70 28.84
C ASP A 330 -2.47 -17.49 29.44
N MET A 331 -2.19 -18.10 30.61
CA MET A 331 -0.88 -18.04 31.25
C MET A 331 0.21 -18.76 30.44
N ARG A 332 -0.07 -19.96 29.91
CA ARG A 332 0.89 -20.69 29.08
C ARG A 332 1.25 -19.93 27.81
N ILE A 333 0.26 -19.33 27.14
CA ILE A 333 0.48 -18.50 25.94
C ILE A 333 1.34 -17.28 26.29
N ALA A 334 1.02 -16.59 27.39
CA ALA A 334 1.79 -15.44 27.83
C ALA A 334 3.24 -15.81 28.16
N GLN A 335 3.47 -16.88 28.90
CA GLN A 335 4.82 -17.37 29.24
C GLN A 335 5.61 -17.79 27.99
N ALA A 336 4.97 -18.49 27.04
CA ALA A 336 5.58 -18.87 25.77
C ALA A 336 5.97 -17.63 24.94
N ALA A 337 5.15 -16.57 24.97
CA ALA A 337 5.46 -15.31 24.30
C ALA A 337 6.66 -14.57 24.94
N LEU A 338 6.93 -14.76 26.23
CA LEU A 338 8.09 -14.16 26.90
C LEU A 338 9.38 -14.97 26.71
N HIS A 339 9.26 -16.26 26.40
CA HIS A 339 10.38 -17.17 26.31
C HIS A 339 11.38 -16.76 25.22
N GLY A 340 12.66 -16.66 25.61
CA GLY A 340 13.75 -16.28 24.70
C GLY A 340 13.85 -14.79 24.36
N LEU A 341 13.03 -13.92 24.97
CA LEU A 341 13.08 -12.46 24.74
C LEU A 341 13.83 -11.66 25.82
N HIS A 342 14.39 -12.32 26.84
CA HIS A 342 15.00 -11.69 28.02
C HIS A 342 14.06 -10.66 28.68
N LEU A 343 12.78 -11.05 28.81
CA LEU A 343 11.73 -10.22 29.42
C LEU A 343 11.27 -10.85 30.73
N GLY A 344 11.95 -10.54 31.82
CA GLY A 344 11.71 -11.11 33.15
C GLY A 344 12.27 -10.23 34.26
N LYS A 345 11.69 -10.35 35.46
CA LYS A 345 12.26 -9.76 36.68
C LYS A 345 13.51 -10.59 37.00
N GLU A 346 14.70 -10.00 36.95
CA GLU A 346 15.88 -10.66 37.53
C GLU A 346 15.60 -10.82 39.04
N GLU A 347 15.80 -12.04 39.56
CA GLU A 347 15.63 -12.36 40.99
C GLU A 347 16.71 -11.72 41.85
#